data_AF-A0A1M3D1K1-F1
#
_entry.id   AF-A0A1M3D1K1-F1
#
_cell.length_a   1.000
_cell.length_b   1.000
_cell.length_c   1.000
_cell.angle_alpha   90.00
_cell.angle_beta   90.00
_cell.angle_gamma   90.00
#
_symmetry.space_group_name_H-M   'P 1'
#
loop_
_entity.id
_entity.type
_entity.pdbx_description
1 polymer ?
#
loop_
_entity_poly.entity_id
_entity_poly.type
_entity_poly.pdbx_seq_one_letter_code
_entity_poly.pdbx_strand_id
1 'polypeptide(L)'
;MNCKYLVLLSATLLLYSIGRAQGPELDFFYSSSTEIPWSDSYIKFKSGSKMRFGFFPLASAKSAPFGTDGYNKDVNIDKALIFLPSVNHREGFYGEDLEIKDRFILYCPDFEKIAGNNSNLNDNINTLIAEGVAGIALFSDEEESPIIDLEGIKFHNSEIPIIAISRSTAHKLLNAGGYYLESVYNNLKLGKLPTLKDPIYNISISFTGKFCDLQTEHCTIRFNKERLDSLSVIAISNNNERALSFLYNLFSELNPLKERQLITYFSDYDEKLFYTNHWGKGLAAGKAGIFSIYDNTSDDYALAVHELTHIMFNTNWGRQTSFLNEGIAMYAESVSVNSSESNRITRNFLERGLLLPLEKLTKLQIGADKDFTQMGYAASGSFVDFLINRYGLKNFHKLWMSGEQWKTIYGKELATLEKEWHNFIFEKTDLLK
;
A
#
# COMPACT_ATOMS: atom_id res chain seq x y z
N MET A 1 -48.93 14.91 2.35
CA MET A 1 -47.63 15.07 3.08
C MET A 1 -47.60 13.96 4.11
N ASN A 2 -46.70 12.98 4.20
CA ASN A 2 -45.34 12.80 3.74
C ASN A 2 -45.11 11.28 3.58
N CYS A 3 -44.79 10.79 2.38
CA CYS A 3 -44.34 9.40 2.19
C CYS A 3 -43.28 9.29 1.08
N LYS A 4 -42.60 10.41 0.75
CA LYS A 4 -41.56 10.47 -0.29
C LYS A 4 -40.14 10.73 0.25
N TYR A 5 -39.99 10.99 1.56
CA TYR A 5 -38.69 11.28 2.17
C TYR A 5 -37.99 10.08 2.82
N LEU A 6 -38.68 8.94 3.01
CA LEU A 6 -38.09 7.77 3.67
C LEU A 6 -37.33 6.81 2.74
N VAL A 7 -37.57 6.89 1.42
CA VAL A 7 -36.92 6.00 0.43
C VAL A 7 -35.59 6.58 -0.07
N LEU A 8 -35.37 7.90 0.05
CA LEU A 8 -34.11 8.53 -0.37
C LEU A 8 -32.98 8.36 0.65
N LEU A 9 -33.30 8.22 1.95
CA LEU A 9 -32.32 8.10 3.03
C LEU A 9 -31.76 6.66 3.16
N SER A 10 -32.55 5.65 2.83
CA SER A 10 -32.11 4.24 2.89
C SER A 10 -31.27 3.82 1.67
N ALA A 11 -31.46 4.44 0.51
CA ALA A 11 -30.65 4.19 -0.68
C ALA A 11 -29.26 4.87 -0.62
N THR A 12 -29.12 5.98 0.10
CA THR A 12 -27.83 6.68 0.28
C THR A 12 -26.91 5.99 1.30
N LEU A 13 -27.48 5.37 2.34
CA LEU A 13 -26.72 4.57 3.32
C LEU A 13 -26.21 3.23 2.76
N LEU A 14 -26.93 2.63 1.82
CA LEU A 14 -26.51 1.37 1.17
C LEU A 14 -25.47 1.56 0.06
N LEU A 15 -25.36 2.75 -0.54
CA LEU A 15 -24.34 3.04 -1.56
C LEU A 15 -22.98 3.36 -0.93
N TYR A 16 -22.95 3.84 0.32
CA TYR A 16 -21.70 4.04 1.07
C TYR A 16 -21.08 2.74 1.57
N SER A 17 -21.89 1.69 1.80
CA SER A 17 -21.40 0.40 2.32
C SER A 17 -20.84 -0.55 1.26
N ILE A 18 -20.85 -0.19 -0.03
CA ILE A 18 -20.31 -1.01 -1.13
C ILE A 18 -18.86 -0.60 -1.47
N GLY A 19 -18.33 0.43 -0.80
CA GLY A 19 -16.89 0.52 -0.55
C GLY A 19 -16.47 -0.66 0.32
N ARG A 20 -16.32 -1.83 -0.32
CA ARG A 20 -15.98 -3.13 0.27
C ARG A 20 -15.02 -2.92 1.44
N ALA A 21 -15.37 -3.40 2.63
CA ALA A 21 -14.50 -3.31 3.81
C ALA A 21 -13.08 -3.83 3.44
N GLN A 22 -12.11 -2.92 3.30
CA GLN A 22 -10.77 -3.22 2.78
C GLN A 22 -9.79 -3.61 3.92
N GLY A 23 -10.31 -4.24 4.96
CA GLY A 23 -9.59 -4.54 6.20
C GLY A 23 -9.91 -3.58 7.35
N PRO A 24 -9.26 -3.78 8.50
CA PRO A 24 -9.46 -2.95 9.68
C PRO A 24 -8.91 -1.53 9.47
N GLU A 25 -9.39 -0.59 10.30
CA GLU A 25 -8.76 0.73 10.44
C GLU A 25 -7.41 0.60 11.13
N LEU A 26 -6.51 1.58 10.93
CA LEU A 26 -5.16 1.57 11.52
C LEU A 26 -5.14 1.33 13.02
N ASP A 27 -6.06 1.94 13.77
CA ASP A 27 -6.16 1.85 15.23
C ASP A 27 -6.20 0.40 15.74
N PHE A 28 -6.68 -0.52 14.89
CA PHE A 28 -6.63 -1.95 15.14
C PHE A 28 -5.22 -2.44 15.46
N PHE A 29 -4.20 -2.04 14.69
CA PHE A 29 -2.81 -2.49 14.88
C PHE A 29 -2.12 -1.82 16.07
N TYR A 30 -2.56 -0.61 16.42
CA TYR A 30 -2.01 0.18 17.52
C TYR A 30 -2.57 -0.21 18.89
N SER A 31 -3.73 -0.88 18.92
CA SER A 31 -4.35 -1.29 20.19
C SER A 31 -3.58 -2.42 20.86
N SER A 32 -3.29 -2.26 22.15
CA SER A 32 -2.74 -3.32 23.00
C SER A 32 -3.71 -4.49 23.24
N SER A 33 -5.00 -4.32 22.92
CA SER A 33 -6.00 -5.38 23.04
C SER A 33 -6.12 -6.25 21.79
N THR A 34 -5.53 -5.82 20.67
CA THR A 34 -5.61 -6.58 19.41
C THR A 34 -4.64 -7.75 19.44
N GLU A 35 -5.12 -8.90 18.98
CA GLU A 35 -4.31 -10.10 18.81
C GLU A 35 -4.00 -10.31 17.33
N ILE A 36 -2.72 -10.17 16.99
CA ILE A 36 -2.21 -10.40 15.63
C ILE A 36 -1.41 -11.70 15.69
N PRO A 37 -1.89 -12.82 15.12
CA PRO A 37 -1.31 -14.15 15.34
C PRO A 37 0.14 -14.33 14.89
N TRP A 38 0.63 -13.46 14.01
CA TRP A 38 2.00 -13.45 13.49
C TRP A 38 2.89 -12.38 14.12
N SER A 39 2.44 -11.70 15.18
CA SER A 39 3.24 -10.67 15.84
C SER A 39 3.01 -10.59 17.35
N ASP A 40 4.05 -10.16 18.05
CA ASP A 40 4.07 -9.99 19.50
C ASP A 40 4.89 -8.73 19.84
N SER A 41 4.44 -7.97 20.83
CA SER A 41 5.25 -6.86 21.33
C SER A 41 5.03 -6.55 22.81
N TYR A 42 6.12 -6.27 23.50
CA TYR A 42 6.15 -6.03 24.94
C TYR A 42 7.21 -5.01 25.33
N ILE A 43 6.89 -4.20 26.32
CA ILE A 43 7.89 -3.50 27.13
C ILE A 43 8.21 -4.40 28.32
N LYS A 44 9.48 -4.78 28.48
CA LYS A 44 9.96 -5.70 29.51
C LYS A 44 10.84 -4.94 30.51
N PHE A 45 10.43 -4.92 31.77
CA PHE A 45 11.24 -4.39 32.86
C PHE A 45 12.21 -5.46 33.37
N LYS A 46 13.34 -5.03 33.95
CA LYS A 46 14.33 -5.94 34.55
C LYS A 46 13.74 -6.86 35.63
N SER A 47 12.66 -6.44 36.29
CA SER A 47 11.93 -7.24 37.28
C SER A 47 11.12 -8.40 36.70
N GLY A 48 10.96 -8.48 35.38
CA GLY A 48 10.12 -9.45 34.69
C GLY A 48 8.69 -8.97 34.40
N SER A 49 8.29 -7.80 34.90
CA SER A 49 7.01 -7.17 34.51
C SER A 49 7.00 -6.86 33.01
N LYS A 50 5.87 -7.13 32.35
CA LYS A 50 5.69 -6.85 30.92
C LYS A 50 4.41 -6.07 30.65
N MET A 51 4.47 -5.15 29.70
CA MET A 51 3.32 -4.41 29.18
C MET A 51 3.23 -4.67 27.67
N ARG A 52 2.11 -5.23 27.21
CA ARG A 52 1.83 -5.37 25.77
C ARG A 52 1.49 -3.99 25.19
N PHE A 53 1.93 -3.74 23.96
CA PHE A 53 1.49 -2.58 23.17
C PHE A 53 1.12 -3.03 21.74
N GLY A 54 0.44 -2.17 21.00
CA GLY A 54 0.23 -2.37 19.57
C GLY A 54 1.24 -1.55 18.77
N PHE A 55 1.57 -2.02 17.58
CA PHE A 55 2.46 -1.33 16.66
C PHE A 55 2.06 -1.62 15.22
N PHE A 56 2.47 -0.74 14.32
CA PHE A 56 2.32 -0.93 12.89
C PHE A 56 3.71 -0.91 12.24
N PRO A 57 4.17 -1.99 11.59
CA PRO A 57 5.44 -1.96 10.93
C PRO A 57 5.39 -1.02 9.71
N LEU A 58 6.49 -0.34 9.42
CA LEU A 58 6.58 0.49 8.22
C LEU A 58 7.14 -0.34 7.07
N ALA A 59 6.51 -0.23 5.90
CA ALA A 59 6.92 -0.94 4.70
C ALA A 59 8.01 -0.16 3.95
N SER A 60 9.00 -0.88 3.44
CA SER A 60 10.05 -0.35 2.55
C SER A 60 9.56 -0.23 1.11
N ALA A 61 10.38 0.33 0.23
CA ALA A 61 10.16 0.33 -1.22
C ALA A 61 10.05 -1.07 -1.85
N LYS A 62 10.34 -2.15 -1.10
CA LYS A 62 10.10 -3.54 -1.50
C LYS A 62 8.68 -4.00 -1.14
N SER A 63 7.80 -3.10 -0.69
CA SER A 63 6.45 -3.39 -0.19
C SER A 63 6.45 -4.48 0.88
N ALA A 64 7.46 -4.46 1.74
CA ALA A 64 7.67 -5.41 2.83
C ALA A 64 8.11 -4.64 4.08
N PRO A 65 7.77 -5.10 5.30
CA PRO A 65 8.18 -4.44 6.53
C PRO A 65 9.70 -4.32 6.62
N PHE A 66 10.17 -3.15 7.07
CA PHE A 66 11.57 -2.97 7.42
C PHE A 66 12.01 -4.04 8.42
N GLY A 67 13.20 -4.58 8.22
CA GLY A 67 13.75 -5.64 9.07
C GLY A 67 13.40 -7.05 8.62
N THR A 68 12.61 -7.23 7.55
CA THR A 68 12.36 -8.56 6.95
C THR A 68 13.28 -8.88 5.78
N ASP A 69 14.08 -7.91 5.31
CA ASP A 69 14.91 -8.02 4.11
C ASP A 69 14.10 -8.43 2.87
N GLY A 70 12.87 -7.95 2.74
CA GLY A 70 11.96 -8.34 1.65
C GLY A 70 11.41 -9.75 1.81
N TYR A 71 10.91 -10.06 3.00
CA TYR A 71 10.33 -11.34 3.40
C TYR A 71 11.30 -12.53 3.55
N ASN A 72 12.59 -12.28 3.74
CA ASN A 72 13.63 -13.31 3.81
C ASN A 72 13.98 -13.72 5.25
N LYS A 73 13.57 -12.96 6.26
CA LYS A 73 13.82 -13.27 7.67
C LYS A 73 12.68 -12.78 8.57
N ASP A 74 12.52 -13.45 9.71
CA ASP A 74 11.66 -13.00 10.79
C ASP A 74 12.31 -11.85 11.55
N VAL A 75 11.49 -11.01 12.16
CA VAL A 75 11.95 -9.99 13.10
C VAL A 75 11.83 -10.54 14.51
N ASN A 76 12.91 -10.46 15.27
CA ASN A 76 12.94 -10.73 16.70
C ASN A 76 13.95 -9.80 17.37
N ILE A 77 13.46 -8.85 18.13
CA ILE A 77 14.25 -7.84 18.82
C ILE A 77 13.90 -7.87 20.32
N ASP A 78 14.92 -7.74 21.15
CA ASP A 78 14.82 -7.46 22.58
C ASP A 78 15.99 -6.55 22.96
N LYS A 79 15.74 -5.23 22.97
CA LYS A 79 16.78 -4.20 23.12
C LYS A 79 16.31 -3.08 24.04
N ALA A 80 17.26 -2.42 24.68
CA ALA A 80 17.01 -1.22 25.46
C ALA A 80 16.33 -0.13 24.58
N LEU A 81 15.20 0.41 25.04
CA LEU A 81 14.46 1.47 24.33
C LEU A 81 14.91 2.84 24.83
N ILE A 82 15.52 3.63 23.95
CA ILE A 82 16.02 4.96 24.27
C ILE A 82 15.17 6.02 23.57
N PHE A 83 14.75 7.05 24.31
CA PHE A 83 14.13 8.22 23.70
C PHE A 83 15.19 9.14 23.14
N LEU A 84 15.06 9.48 21.85
CA LEU A 84 15.87 10.46 21.18
C LEU A 84 14.97 11.58 20.64
N PRO A 85 15.00 12.79 21.24
CA PRO A 85 14.16 13.89 20.78
C PRO A 85 14.67 14.56 19.50
N SER A 86 15.98 14.50 19.21
CA SER A 86 16.56 15.04 17.98
C SER A 86 17.88 14.36 17.63
N VAL A 87 18.16 14.09 16.35
CA VAL A 87 19.44 13.53 15.89
C VAL A 87 20.62 14.49 16.07
N ASN A 88 20.36 15.80 16.04
CA ASN A 88 21.40 16.83 16.19
C ASN A 88 21.79 17.10 17.64
N HIS A 89 21.02 16.58 18.59
CA HIS A 89 21.20 16.87 20.00
C HIS A 89 21.37 15.54 20.75
N ARG A 90 22.61 15.26 21.16
CA ARG A 90 23.00 14.01 21.84
C ARG A 90 23.53 14.19 23.25
N GLU A 91 23.84 15.43 23.62
CA GLU A 91 24.43 15.78 24.91
C GLU A 91 23.33 16.23 25.88
N GLY A 92 23.20 15.51 26.99
CA GLY A 92 22.26 15.81 28.07
C GLY A 92 22.59 17.12 28.79
N PHE A 93 21.67 17.57 29.64
CA PHE A 93 21.85 18.81 30.40
C PHE A 93 23.13 18.86 31.24
N TYR A 94 23.67 17.71 31.69
CA TYR A 94 24.90 17.65 32.48
C TYR A 94 26.12 17.17 31.67
N GLY A 95 26.05 17.22 30.33
CA GLY A 95 27.14 16.80 29.46
C GLY A 95 27.20 15.29 29.21
N GLU A 96 26.11 14.56 29.47
CA GLU A 96 26.07 13.12 29.22
C GLU A 96 25.83 12.84 27.74
N ASP A 97 26.74 12.10 27.09
CA ASP A 97 26.51 11.61 25.74
C ASP A 97 25.57 10.40 25.72
N LEU A 98 24.58 10.43 24.83
CA LEU A 98 23.65 9.31 24.64
C LEU A 98 24.21 8.27 23.67
N GLU A 99 24.61 7.12 24.18
CA GLU A 99 24.97 5.96 23.35
C GLU A 99 23.72 5.31 22.75
N ILE A 100 23.60 5.33 21.42
CA ILE A 100 22.46 4.75 20.69
C ILE A 100 22.76 3.45 19.95
N LYS A 101 24.04 3.07 19.84
CA LYS A 101 24.46 1.88 19.09
C LYS A 101 23.87 0.62 19.73
N ASP A 102 23.32 -0.27 18.90
CA ASP A 102 22.65 -1.49 19.35
C ASP A 102 21.47 -1.23 20.33
N ARG A 103 20.83 -0.06 20.21
CA ARG A 103 19.63 0.32 20.97
C ARG A 103 18.44 0.43 20.03
N PHE A 104 17.24 0.31 20.60
CA PHE A 104 16.02 0.65 19.89
C PHE A 104 15.65 2.10 20.18
N ILE A 105 15.38 2.90 19.16
CA ILE A 105 15.19 4.33 19.32
C ILE A 105 13.71 4.68 19.25
N LEU A 106 13.16 5.24 20.33
CA LEU A 106 11.88 5.94 20.32
C LEU A 106 12.11 7.36 19.80
N TYR A 107 11.51 7.69 18.67
CA TYR A 107 11.82 8.89 17.91
C TYR A 107 10.54 9.60 17.42
N CYS A 108 10.53 10.93 17.53
CA CYS A 108 9.39 11.77 17.17
C CYS A 108 9.81 12.81 16.12
N PRO A 109 9.34 12.72 14.86
CA PRO A 109 9.64 13.72 13.84
C PRO A 109 9.19 15.14 14.22
N ASP A 110 8.14 15.26 15.05
CA ASP A 110 7.58 16.55 15.46
C ASP A 110 8.54 17.32 16.38
N PHE A 111 9.38 16.60 17.14
CA PHE A 111 10.38 17.20 18.04
C PHE A 111 11.60 17.74 17.30
N GLU A 112 11.93 17.22 16.13
CA GLU A 112 13.05 17.74 15.32
C GLU A 112 12.83 19.18 14.88
N LYS A 113 11.61 19.51 14.46
CA LYS A 113 11.24 20.87 14.05
C LYS A 113 11.43 21.86 15.21
N ILE A 114 11.11 21.43 16.42
CA ILE A 114 11.21 22.24 17.64
C ILE A 114 12.66 22.40 18.07
N ALA A 115 13.47 21.36 17.86
CA ALA A 115 14.92 21.39 18.06
C ALA A 115 15.65 22.23 17.00
N GLY A 116 14.96 22.82 16.02
CA GLY A 116 15.56 23.60 14.95
C GLY A 116 16.30 22.76 13.91
N ASN A 117 16.03 21.46 13.83
CA ASN A 117 16.56 20.61 12.79
C ASN A 117 15.74 20.76 11.50
N ASN A 118 16.39 21.19 10.42
CA ASN A 118 15.78 21.38 9.11
C ASN A 118 15.95 20.17 8.17
N SER A 119 16.66 19.12 8.62
CA SER A 119 16.79 17.88 7.87
C SER A 119 15.43 17.18 7.74
N ASN A 120 15.20 16.53 6.59
CA ASN A 120 13.99 15.74 6.42
C ASN A 120 14.06 14.44 7.27
N LEU A 121 12.90 13.82 7.48
CA LEU A 121 12.77 12.62 8.30
C LEU A 121 13.65 11.46 7.80
N ASN A 122 13.70 11.25 6.49
CA ASN A 122 14.44 10.13 5.89
C ASN A 122 15.95 10.27 6.12
N ASP A 123 16.49 11.48 6.05
CA ASP A 123 17.90 11.77 6.33
C ASP A 123 18.25 11.53 7.80
N ASN A 124 17.35 11.90 8.72
CA ASN A 124 17.54 11.63 10.14
C ASN A 124 17.51 10.12 10.43
N ILE A 125 16.58 9.38 9.83
CA ILE A 125 16.51 7.91 9.96
C ILE A 125 17.76 7.26 9.38
N ASN A 126 18.22 7.69 8.21
CA ASN A 126 19.46 7.19 7.60
C ASN A 126 20.69 7.46 8.49
N THR A 127 20.73 8.61 9.16
CA THR A 127 21.77 8.94 10.14
C THR A 127 21.76 7.95 11.31
N LEU A 128 20.58 7.66 11.88
CA LEU A 128 20.43 6.66 12.95
C LEU A 128 20.86 5.26 12.51
N ILE A 129 20.50 4.85 11.29
CA ILE A 129 20.91 3.56 10.73
C ILE A 129 22.43 3.48 10.58
N ALA A 130 23.07 4.55 10.07
CA ALA A 130 24.52 4.62 9.90
C ALA A 130 25.27 4.53 11.25
N GLU A 131 24.66 5.02 12.33
CA GLU A 131 25.17 4.91 13.70
C GLU A 131 24.98 3.52 14.33
N GLY A 132 24.29 2.59 13.65
CA GLY A 132 24.18 1.19 14.07
C GLY A 132 23.15 0.94 15.15
N VAL A 133 22.03 1.66 15.13
CA VAL A 133 20.85 1.36 15.97
C VAL A 133 20.26 -0.01 15.61
N ALA A 134 19.61 -0.67 16.56
CA ALA A 134 19.02 -2.00 16.37
C ALA A 134 17.58 -1.96 15.82
N GLY A 135 16.92 -0.81 15.89
CA GLY A 135 15.56 -0.60 15.40
C GLY A 135 15.03 0.79 15.79
N ILE A 136 13.93 1.20 15.18
CA ILE A 136 13.35 2.54 15.38
C ILE A 136 11.84 2.41 15.60
N ALA A 137 11.32 3.03 16.66
CA ALA A 137 9.90 3.24 16.91
C ALA A 137 9.58 4.71 16.66
N LEU A 138 8.81 4.98 15.62
CA LEU A 138 8.30 6.30 15.31
C LEU A 138 6.96 6.54 16.02
N PHE A 139 6.71 7.77 16.41
CA PHE A 139 5.39 8.23 16.82
C PHE A 139 5.21 9.69 16.43
N SER A 140 3.97 10.17 16.39
CA SER A 140 3.64 11.59 16.24
C SER A 140 3.10 12.12 17.55
N ASP A 141 3.41 13.37 17.88
CA ASP A 141 2.75 14.07 18.99
C ASP A 141 1.38 14.63 18.57
N GLU A 142 1.16 14.80 17.26
CA GLU A 142 -0.06 15.33 16.68
C GLU A 142 -1.09 14.23 16.42
N GLU A 143 -0.67 13.10 15.85
CA GLU A 143 -1.55 12.00 15.40
C GLU A 143 -1.50 10.78 16.34
N GLU A 144 -2.67 10.20 16.67
CA GLU A 144 -2.73 9.04 17.57
C GLU A 144 -2.16 7.76 16.95
N SER A 145 -2.42 7.52 15.66
CA SER A 145 -2.08 6.30 14.92
C SER A 145 -1.41 6.66 13.60
N PRO A 146 -0.17 7.20 13.63
CA PRO A 146 0.44 7.81 12.45
C PRO A 146 0.77 6.75 11.38
N ILE A 147 0.53 7.07 10.10
CA ILE A 147 1.24 6.38 9.01
C ILE A 147 2.34 7.29 8.53
N ILE A 148 3.57 6.79 8.59
CA ILE A 148 4.73 7.54 8.13
C ILE A 148 5.25 6.84 6.88
N ASP A 149 5.18 7.55 5.76
CA ASP A 149 5.78 7.09 4.52
C ASP A 149 7.29 7.36 4.55
N LEU A 150 8.07 6.32 4.27
CA LEU A 150 9.53 6.34 4.36
C LEU A 150 10.14 5.95 3.01
N GLU A 151 10.62 6.95 2.31
CA GLU A 151 11.29 6.78 1.03
C GLU A 151 12.81 6.94 1.16
N GLY A 152 13.56 6.25 0.29
CA GLY A 152 15.01 6.45 0.21
C GLY A 152 15.79 6.05 1.47
N ILE A 153 15.21 5.20 2.32
CA ILE A 153 15.91 4.62 3.47
C ILE A 153 17.00 3.65 2.98
N LYS A 154 18.22 3.82 3.49
CA LYS A 154 19.42 3.09 3.05
C LYS A 154 19.97 2.26 4.20
N PHE A 155 20.21 0.99 3.92
CA PHE A 155 20.89 0.08 4.84
C PHE A 155 22.25 -0.30 4.25
N HIS A 156 23.30 -0.21 5.06
CA HIS A 156 24.65 -0.65 4.66
C HIS A 156 24.85 -2.16 4.85
N ASN A 157 24.13 -2.74 5.81
CA ASN A 157 24.14 -4.17 6.13
C ASN A 157 22.72 -4.73 5.96
N SER A 158 22.24 -5.51 6.91
CA SER A 158 20.85 -5.99 6.96
C SER A 158 19.88 -4.88 7.37
N GLU A 159 18.62 -4.97 6.91
CA GLU A 159 17.56 -4.09 7.38
C GLU A 159 17.32 -4.28 8.88
N ILE A 160 17.05 -3.18 9.56
CA ILE A 160 16.54 -3.14 10.94
C ILE A 160 15.03 -2.84 10.92
N PRO A 161 14.27 -3.28 11.93
CA PRO A 161 12.86 -2.95 12.00
C PRO A 161 12.65 -1.45 12.27
N ILE A 162 11.74 -0.88 11.50
CA ILE A 162 11.18 0.45 11.72
C ILE A 162 9.67 0.27 11.88
N ILE A 163 9.15 0.65 13.03
CA ILE A 163 7.74 0.54 13.38
C ILE A 163 7.19 1.91 13.74
N ALA A 164 5.88 2.07 13.65
CA ALA A 164 5.14 3.13 14.29
C ALA A 164 4.42 2.60 15.53
N ILE A 165 4.31 3.42 16.58
CA ILE A 165 3.50 3.16 17.76
C ILE A 165 2.53 4.31 18.00
N SER A 166 1.47 4.06 18.76
CA SER A 166 0.50 5.12 19.02
C SER A 166 1.10 6.23 19.89
N ARG A 167 0.60 7.45 19.71
CA ARG A 167 0.98 8.58 20.56
C ARG A 167 0.76 8.28 22.04
N SER A 168 -0.41 7.73 22.39
CA SER A 168 -0.70 7.38 23.79
C SER A 168 0.26 6.34 24.35
N THR A 169 0.71 5.37 23.54
CA THR A 169 1.74 4.40 23.93
C THR A 169 3.06 5.13 24.14
N ALA A 170 3.53 5.90 23.17
CA ALA A 170 4.79 6.65 23.26
C ALA A 170 4.82 7.55 24.49
N HIS A 171 3.77 8.32 24.76
CA HIS A 171 3.65 9.20 25.92
C HIS A 171 3.74 8.44 27.25
N LYS A 172 3.12 7.25 27.36
CA LYS A 172 3.27 6.39 28.54
C LYS A 172 4.72 5.95 28.73
N LEU A 173 5.42 5.60 27.65
CA LEU A 173 6.84 5.22 27.70
C LEU A 173 7.72 6.39 28.11
N LEU A 174 7.51 7.57 27.53
CA LEU A 174 8.23 8.78 27.90
C LEU A 174 8.05 9.10 29.38
N ASN A 175 6.81 9.12 29.88
CA ASN A 175 6.53 9.35 31.29
C ASN A 175 7.17 8.28 32.20
N ALA A 176 7.17 7.01 31.80
CA ALA A 176 7.85 5.94 32.53
C ALA A 176 9.37 6.11 32.55
N GLY A 177 9.96 6.69 31.49
CA GLY A 177 11.37 7.07 31.44
C GLY A 177 11.71 8.38 32.17
N GLY A 178 10.71 9.07 32.74
CA GLY A 178 10.87 10.37 33.40
C GLY A 178 10.91 11.56 32.44
N TYR A 179 10.50 11.37 31.19
CA TYR A 179 10.39 12.41 30.17
C TYR A 179 8.96 12.96 30.12
N TYR A 180 8.68 13.97 30.94
CA TYR A 180 7.40 14.69 30.88
C TYR A 180 7.36 15.60 29.64
N LEU A 181 6.32 15.50 28.82
CA LEU A 181 6.23 16.20 27.53
C LEU A 181 6.44 17.71 27.64
N GLU A 182 5.81 18.37 28.61
CA GLU A 182 5.97 19.81 28.82
C GLU A 182 7.44 20.20 29.09
N SER A 183 8.15 19.37 29.86
CA SER A 183 9.58 19.54 30.12
C SER A 183 10.40 19.32 28.85
N VAL A 184 10.09 18.27 28.07
CA VAL A 184 10.76 18.02 26.77
C VAL A 184 10.58 19.22 25.84
N TYR A 185 9.36 19.73 25.68
CA TYR A 185 9.05 20.89 24.86
C TYR A 185 9.82 22.15 25.29
N ASN A 186 9.81 22.45 26.59
CA ASN A 186 10.50 23.63 27.11
C ASN A 186 12.01 23.52 26.94
N ASN A 187 12.59 22.33 27.18
CA ASN A 187 14.02 22.10 26.98
C ASN A 187 14.41 22.27 25.51
N LEU A 188 13.67 21.64 24.58
CA LEU A 188 13.97 21.73 23.14
C LEU A 188 13.91 23.17 22.62
N LYS A 189 12.91 23.96 23.04
CA LYS A 189 12.83 25.39 22.69
C LYS A 189 14.00 26.22 23.19
N LEU A 190 14.61 25.80 24.30
CA LEU A 190 15.78 26.45 24.89
C LEU A 190 17.10 25.92 24.30
N GLY A 191 17.05 25.05 23.28
CA GLY A 191 18.22 24.38 22.72
C GLY A 191 18.90 23.42 23.71
N LYS A 192 18.16 22.93 24.70
CA LYS A 192 18.64 22.00 25.72
C LYS A 192 17.95 20.65 25.55
N LEU A 193 18.65 19.57 25.84
CA LEU A 193 18.02 18.26 25.94
C LEU A 193 17.46 18.01 27.34
N PRO A 194 16.37 17.22 27.45
CA PRO A 194 16.04 16.62 28.73
C PRO A 194 17.21 15.78 29.24
N THR A 195 17.33 15.61 30.55
CA THR A 195 18.33 14.70 31.13
C THR A 195 18.19 13.32 30.51
N LEU A 196 19.26 12.86 29.88
CA LEU A 196 19.31 11.56 29.24
C LEU A 196 19.56 10.51 30.31
N LYS A 197 18.69 9.51 30.39
CA LYS A 197 18.80 8.41 31.35
C LYS A 197 18.86 7.09 30.61
N ASP A 198 19.68 6.19 31.15
CA ASP A 198 19.66 4.79 30.74
C ASP A 198 18.25 4.21 30.94
N PRO A 199 17.75 3.46 29.95
CA PRO A 199 16.42 2.90 30.05
C PRO A 199 16.36 1.77 31.07
N ILE A 200 15.26 1.75 31.82
CA ILE A 200 14.98 0.72 32.83
C ILE A 200 14.21 -0.48 32.26
N TYR A 201 13.90 -0.46 30.96
CA TYR A 201 13.14 -1.48 30.25
C TYR A 201 13.68 -1.69 28.83
N ASN A 202 13.44 -2.90 28.32
CA ASN A 202 13.63 -3.24 26.92
C ASN A 202 12.32 -3.16 26.16
N ILE A 203 12.39 -2.81 24.88
CA ILE A 203 11.34 -3.11 23.92
C ILE A 203 11.64 -4.47 23.31
N SER A 204 10.62 -5.32 23.26
CA SER A 204 10.66 -6.61 22.61
C SER A 204 9.58 -6.66 21.55
N ILE A 205 9.98 -6.91 20.30
CA ILE A 205 9.09 -7.01 19.15
C ILE A 205 9.48 -8.26 18.38
N SER A 206 8.49 -9.05 18.03
CA SER A 206 8.68 -10.15 17.09
C SER A 206 7.52 -10.21 16.10
N PHE A 207 7.83 -10.49 14.84
CA PHE A 207 6.81 -10.86 13.87
C PHE A 207 7.38 -11.75 12.78
N THR A 208 6.54 -12.64 12.26
CA THR A 208 6.89 -13.50 11.13
C THR A 208 7.22 -12.60 9.95
N GLY A 209 8.37 -12.81 9.34
CA GLY A 209 8.79 -12.05 8.16
C GLY A 209 9.32 -12.98 7.08
N LYS A 210 9.75 -14.18 7.44
CA LYS A 210 10.24 -15.17 6.49
C LYS A 210 9.09 -15.90 5.83
N PHE A 211 8.80 -15.54 4.59
CA PHE A 211 7.76 -16.22 3.81
C PHE A 211 8.35 -17.40 3.04
N CYS A 212 7.49 -18.34 2.65
CA CYS A 212 7.84 -19.45 1.78
C CYS A 212 7.50 -19.11 0.34
N ASP A 213 8.20 -19.74 -0.60
CA ASP A 213 7.98 -19.57 -2.03
C ASP A 213 7.61 -20.91 -2.68
N LEU A 214 6.63 -20.89 -3.59
CA LEU A 214 6.34 -21.94 -4.56
C LEU A 214 6.65 -21.41 -5.96
N GLN A 215 7.55 -22.07 -6.68
CA GLN A 215 7.87 -21.72 -8.05
C GLN A 215 7.10 -22.58 -9.04
N THR A 216 6.55 -21.93 -10.07
CA THR A 216 5.95 -22.58 -11.25
C THR A 216 6.76 -22.23 -12.50
N GLU A 217 6.20 -22.44 -13.69
CA GLU A 217 6.88 -22.10 -14.95
C GLU A 217 7.15 -20.59 -15.02
N HIS A 218 6.10 -19.80 -14.81
CA HIS A 218 6.12 -18.35 -15.00
C HIS A 218 5.87 -17.55 -13.72
N CYS A 219 5.59 -18.18 -12.58
CA CYS A 219 5.31 -17.47 -11.33
C CYS A 219 6.23 -17.92 -10.19
N THR A 220 6.44 -17.02 -9.23
CA THR A 220 6.91 -17.32 -7.88
C THR A 220 5.85 -16.83 -6.91
N ILE A 221 5.16 -17.76 -6.26
CA ILE A 221 4.12 -17.48 -5.28
C ILE A 221 4.77 -17.46 -3.90
N ARG A 222 4.90 -16.27 -3.32
CA ARG A 222 5.37 -16.05 -1.95
C ARG A 222 4.19 -16.02 -0.98
N PHE A 223 4.29 -16.68 0.17
CA PHE A 223 3.19 -16.74 1.13
C PHE A 223 3.66 -17.04 2.56
N ASN A 224 2.85 -16.68 3.54
CA ASN A 224 3.04 -17.10 4.92
C ASN A 224 2.47 -18.50 5.13
N LYS A 225 3.35 -19.51 5.25
CA LYS A 225 2.96 -20.93 5.40
C LYS A 225 2.14 -21.23 6.66
N GLU A 226 2.13 -20.34 7.65
CA GLU A 226 1.32 -20.50 8.85
C GLU A 226 -0.11 -20.01 8.67
N ARG A 227 -0.37 -19.23 7.61
CA ARG A 227 -1.67 -18.63 7.30
C ARG A 227 -2.31 -19.18 6.04
N LEU A 228 -1.50 -19.60 5.07
CA LEU A 228 -1.94 -20.21 3.82
C LEU A 228 -1.42 -21.64 3.73
N ASP A 229 -2.36 -22.58 3.61
CA ASP A 229 -2.05 -24.00 3.45
C ASP A 229 -1.58 -24.34 2.02
N SER A 230 -0.89 -25.46 1.89
CA SER A 230 -0.31 -25.87 0.60
C SER A 230 -1.32 -26.10 -0.52
N LEU A 231 -2.56 -26.53 -0.22
CA LEU A 231 -3.58 -26.74 -1.25
C LEU A 231 -4.06 -25.40 -1.81
N SER A 232 -4.28 -24.42 -0.91
CA SER A 232 -4.60 -23.04 -1.29
C SER A 232 -3.50 -22.44 -2.17
N VAL A 233 -2.23 -22.62 -1.81
CA VAL A 233 -1.09 -22.11 -2.60
C VAL A 233 -1.01 -22.77 -3.98
N ILE A 234 -1.27 -24.08 -4.08
CA ILE A 234 -1.33 -24.76 -5.38
C ILE A 234 -2.46 -24.18 -6.24
N ALA A 235 -3.66 -23.99 -5.67
CA ALA A 235 -4.79 -23.39 -6.38
C ALA A 235 -4.47 -21.97 -6.88
N ILE A 236 -3.89 -21.13 -6.02
CA ILE A 236 -3.39 -19.80 -6.34
C ILE A 236 -2.40 -19.85 -7.50
N SER A 237 -1.42 -20.76 -7.44
CA SER A 237 -0.38 -20.88 -8.46
C SER A 237 -0.96 -21.25 -9.84
N ASN A 238 -1.88 -22.23 -9.88
CA ASN A 238 -2.58 -22.62 -11.09
C ASN A 238 -3.45 -21.48 -11.65
N ASN A 239 -4.10 -20.71 -10.77
CA ASN A 239 -4.90 -19.56 -11.17
C ASN A 239 -4.05 -18.47 -11.84
N ASN A 240 -2.90 -18.14 -11.25
CA ASN A 240 -1.98 -17.14 -11.81
C ASN A 240 -1.34 -17.61 -13.13
N GLU A 241 -0.98 -18.88 -13.26
CA GLU A 241 -0.49 -19.46 -14.53
C GLU A 241 -1.55 -19.39 -15.64
N ARG A 242 -2.81 -19.68 -15.31
CA ARG A 242 -3.93 -19.51 -16.25
C ARG A 242 -4.11 -18.05 -16.65
N ALA A 243 -4.08 -17.13 -15.69
CA ALA A 243 -4.23 -15.69 -15.95
C ALA A 243 -3.12 -15.17 -16.85
N LEU A 244 -1.87 -15.55 -16.59
CA LEU A 244 -0.73 -15.14 -17.39
C LEU A 244 -0.76 -15.75 -18.80
N SER A 245 -1.14 -17.03 -18.91
CA SER A 245 -1.34 -17.68 -20.21
C SER A 245 -2.42 -16.98 -21.03
N PHE A 246 -3.53 -16.58 -20.40
CA PHE A 246 -4.56 -15.77 -21.03
C PHE A 246 -4.00 -14.43 -21.52
N LEU A 247 -3.24 -13.71 -20.69
CA LEU A 247 -2.66 -12.42 -21.07
C LEU A 247 -1.68 -12.52 -22.23
N TYR A 248 -0.82 -13.55 -22.26
CA TYR A 248 0.09 -13.78 -23.39
C TYR A 248 -0.66 -14.06 -24.68
N ASN A 249 -1.82 -14.72 -24.61
CA ASN A 249 -2.68 -14.92 -25.78
C ASN A 249 -3.38 -13.62 -26.19
N LEU A 250 -3.98 -12.90 -25.23
CA LEU A 250 -4.71 -11.64 -25.44
C LEU A 250 -3.81 -10.58 -26.09
N PHE A 251 -2.57 -10.47 -25.63
CA PHE A 251 -1.60 -9.48 -26.10
C PHE A 251 -0.53 -10.07 -27.02
N SER A 252 -0.79 -11.23 -27.62
CA SER A 252 0.17 -11.94 -28.49
C SER A 252 0.67 -11.08 -29.67
N GLU A 253 -0.18 -10.20 -30.21
CA GLU A 253 0.19 -9.27 -31.30
C GLU A 253 1.31 -8.30 -30.89
N LEU A 254 1.42 -7.99 -29.60
CA LEU A 254 2.46 -7.10 -29.05
C LEU A 254 3.75 -7.85 -28.68
N ASN A 255 3.70 -9.19 -28.63
CA ASN A 255 4.82 -10.06 -28.26
C ASN A 255 5.54 -9.63 -26.96
N PRO A 256 4.81 -9.53 -25.81
CA PRO A 256 5.42 -9.17 -24.53
C PRO A 256 6.50 -10.18 -24.11
N LEU A 257 7.53 -9.68 -23.44
CA LEU A 257 8.53 -10.49 -22.76
C LEU A 257 7.86 -11.38 -21.72
N LYS A 258 8.27 -12.65 -21.73
CA LYS A 258 7.80 -13.66 -20.78
C LYS A 258 8.74 -13.74 -19.59
N GLU A 259 8.58 -12.81 -18.67
CA GLU A 259 9.33 -12.80 -17.42
C GLU A 259 8.60 -13.57 -16.32
N ARG A 260 9.35 -14.13 -15.38
CA ARG A 260 8.78 -14.77 -14.20
C ARG A 260 8.23 -13.70 -13.26
N GLN A 261 6.96 -13.85 -12.88
CA GLN A 261 6.23 -12.91 -12.04
C GLN A 261 6.35 -13.29 -10.56
N LEU A 262 6.74 -12.34 -9.71
CA LEU A 262 6.70 -12.51 -8.26
C LEU A 262 5.34 -12.03 -7.74
N ILE A 263 4.60 -12.92 -7.07
CA ILE A 263 3.32 -12.59 -6.45
C ILE A 263 3.36 -13.04 -4.99
N THR A 264 3.07 -12.12 -4.07
CA THR A 264 2.93 -12.39 -2.63
C THR A 264 1.46 -12.47 -2.27
N TYR A 265 1.03 -13.60 -1.70
CA TYR A 265 -0.32 -13.81 -1.23
C TYR A 265 -0.41 -13.75 0.30
N PHE A 266 -1.48 -13.12 0.77
CA PHE A 266 -1.87 -13.00 2.17
C PHE A 266 -3.21 -13.70 2.41
N SER A 267 -3.43 -14.20 3.62
CA SER A 267 -4.66 -14.91 3.96
C SER A 267 -5.87 -13.98 4.09
N ASP A 268 -5.67 -12.71 4.45
CA ASP A 268 -6.75 -11.74 4.63
C ASP A 268 -6.22 -10.29 4.54
N TYR A 269 -7.12 -9.31 4.64
CA TYR A 269 -6.85 -7.88 4.52
C TYR A 269 -5.93 -7.35 5.62
N ASP A 270 -6.09 -7.81 6.87
CA ASP A 270 -5.28 -7.35 7.99
C ASP A 270 -3.82 -7.81 7.86
N GLU A 271 -3.59 -9.04 7.41
CA GLU A 271 -2.26 -9.55 7.11
C GLU A 271 -1.63 -8.72 5.98
N LYS A 272 -2.31 -8.56 4.84
CA LYS A 272 -1.78 -7.75 3.74
C LYS A 272 -1.46 -6.32 4.21
N LEU A 273 -2.38 -5.69 4.92
CA LEU A 273 -2.23 -4.31 5.38
C LEU A 273 -1.04 -4.19 6.34
N PHE A 274 -0.86 -5.15 7.27
CA PHE A 274 0.28 -5.21 8.17
C PHE A 274 1.62 -5.31 7.41
N TYR A 275 1.70 -6.08 6.32
CA TYR A 275 2.99 -6.22 5.61
C TYR A 275 3.26 -5.16 4.55
N THR A 276 2.21 -4.58 3.95
CA THR A 276 2.36 -3.76 2.73
C THR A 276 1.97 -2.29 2.92
N ASN A 277 1.33 -1.96 4.05
CA ASN A 277 0.76 -0.64 4.34
C ASN A 277 -0.28 -0.17 3.29
N HIS A 278 -0.91 -1.11 2.58
CA HIS A 278 -1.82 -0.81 1.48
C HIS A 278 -3.21 -1.42 1.70
N TRP A 279 -4.25 -0.59 1.60
CA TRP A 279 -5.65 -1.02 1.56
C TRP A 279 -6.07 -1.46 0.17
N GLY A 280 -6.72 -2.61 0.07
CA GLY A 280 -7.27 -3.13 -1.17
C GLY A 280 -6.83 -4.56 -1.43
N LYS A 281 -7.55 -5.25 -2.33
CA LYS A 281 -7.37 -6.68 -2.54
C LYS A 281 -6.07 -7.01 -3.30
N GLY A 282 -5.79 -6.28 -4.38
CA GLY A 282 -4.55 -6.37 -5.16
C GLY A 282 -3.68 -5.11 -5.05
N LEU A 283 -2.41 -5.22 -5.44
CA LEU A 283 -1.45 -4.12 -5.60
C LEU A 283 -0.31 -4.60 -6.49
N ALA A 284 -0.10 -3.96 -7.63
CA ALA A 284 1.10 -4.11 -8.44
C ALA A 284 2.16 -3.06 -8.06
N ALA A 285 3.22 -3.47 -7.36
CA ALA A 285 4.27 -2.59 -6.83
C ALA A 285 5.58 -2.66 -7.65
N GLY A 286 5.45 -2.70 -8.98
CA GLY A 286 6.59 -2.72 -9.90
C GLY A 286 7.55 -3.88 -9.62
N LYS A 287 8.83 -3.56 -9.36
CA LYS A 287 9.87 -4.57 -9.09
C LYS A 287 9.63 -5.39 -7.82
N ALA A 288 8.82 -4.90 -6.88
CA ALA A 288 8.48 -5.65 -5.66
C ALA A 288 7.49 -6.80 -5.94
N GLY A 289 6.85 -6.79 -7.11
CA GLY A 289 5.88 -7.80 -7.53
C GLY A 289 4.43 -7.39 -7.28
N ILE A 290 3.56 -8.39 -7.23
CA ILE A 290 2.12 -8.24 -6.97
C ILE A 290 1.83 -8.68 -5.52
N PHE A 291 0.92 -7.99 -4.85
CA PHE A 291 0.49 -8.27 -3.49
C PHE A 291 -1.02 -8.48 -3.45
N SER A 292 -1.46 -9.72 -3.24
CA SER A 292 -2.87 -10.10 -3.31
C SER A 292 -3.34 -10.77 -2.04
N ILE A 293 -4.63 -10.62 -1.75
CA ILE A 293 -5.32 -11.43 -0.74
C ILE A 293 -5.85 -12.68 -1.45
N TYR A 294 -5.74 -13.83 -0.79
CA TYR A 294 -6.42 -15.04 -1.19
C TYR A 294 -7.85 -15.05 -0.65
N ASP A 295 -8.83 -15.19 -1.53
CA ASP A 295 -10.24 -15.27 -1.13
C ASP A 295 -10.85 -16.54 -1.74
N ASN A 296 -11.01 -17.56 -0.91
CA ASN A 296 -11.55 -18.86 -1.33
C ASN A 296 -13.03 -18.80 -1.76
N THR A 297 -13.72 -17.67 -1.58
CA THR A 297 -15.13 -17.48 -1.93
C THR A 297 -15.33 -16.82 -3.28
N SER A 298 -14.28 -16.19 -3.83
CA SER A 298 -14.32 -15.47 -5.10
C SER A 298 -13.38 -16.10 -6.11
N ASP A 299 -13.75 -16.09 -7.39
CA ASP A 299 -12.81 -16.46 -8.45
C ASP A 299 -11.73 -15.37 -8.59
N ASP A 300 -10.59 -15.58 -7.94
CA ASP A 300 -9.42 -14.69 -7.98
C ASP A 300 -8.81 -14.59 -9.39
N TYR A 301 -9.28 -15.35 -10.38
CA TYR A 301 -8.81 -15.30 -11.77
C TYR A 301 -8.89 -13.90 -12.38
N ALA A 302 -10.03 -13.22 -12.25
CA ALA A 302 -10.23 -11.89 -12.83
C ALA A 302 -9.26 -10.86 -12.22
N LEU A 303 -9.10 -10.89 -10.90
CA LEU A 303 -8.15 -10.03 -10.19
C LEU A 303 -6.69 -10.35 -10.57
N ALA A 304 -6.34 -11.63 -10.69
CA ALA A 304 -5.00 -12.01 -11.14
C ALA A 304 -4.71 -11.47 -12.55
N VAL A 305 -5.68 -11.56 -13.47
CA VAL A 305 -5.57 -10.96 -14.81
C VAL A 305 -5.37 -9.45 -14.71
N HIS A 306 -6.12 -8.76 -13.85
CA HIS A 306 -5.98 -7.32 -13.63
C HIS A 306 -4.57 -6.93 -13.20
N GLU A 307 -4.08 -7.51 -12.09
CA GLU A 307 -2.78 -7.14 -11.51
C GLU A 307 -1.60 -7.57 -12.39
N LEU A 308 -1.68 -8.74 -13.04
CA LEU A 308 -0.65 -9.20 -13.98
C LEU A 308 -0.60 -8.32 -15.23
N THR A 309 -1.70 -7.71 -15.65
CA THR A 309 -1.70 -6.76 -16.76
C THR A 309 -0.86 -5.53 -16.42
N HIS A 310 -0.99 -4.99 -15.20
CA HIS A 310 -0.15 -3.87 -14.74
C HIS A 310 1.33 -4.20 -14.85
N ILE A 311 1.77 -5.36 -14.33
CA ILE A 311 3.18 -5.74 -14.41
C ILE A 311 3.62 -5.99 -15.85
N MET A 312 2.83 -6.72 -16.64
CA MET A 312 3.16 -7.01 -18.04
C MET A 312 3.40 -5.72 -18.83
N PHE A 313 2.50 -4.73 -18.71
CA PHE A 313 2.64 -3.47 -19.44
C PHE A 313 3.79 -2.61 -18.90
N ASN A 314 3.88 -2.46 -17.57
CA ASN A 314 4.90 -1.61 -16.95
C ASN A 314 6.32 -2.11 -17.24
N THR A 315 6.54 -3.42 -17.20
CA THR A 315 7.87 -4.01 -17.46
C THR A 315 8.25 -3.96 -18.93
N ASN A 316 7.30 -4.16 -19.85
CA ASN A 316 7.60 -4.18 -21.28
C ASN A 316 7.68 -2.78 -21.91
N TRP A 317 6.85 -1.85 -21.46
CA TRP A 317 6.59 -0.59 -22.18
C TRP A 317 6.52 0.63 -21.26
N GLY A 318 6.86 0.49 -19.99
CA GLY A 318 6.80 1.57 -19.01
C GLY A 318 5.37 1.91 -18.56
N ARG A 319 5.27 2.71 -17.51
CA ARG A 319 4.01 3.11 -16.88
C ARG A 319 3.39 4.31 -17.60
N GLN A 320 2.06 4.33 -17.71
CA GLN A 320 1.30 5.46 -18.27
C GLN A 320 0.55 6.25 -17.18
N THR A 321 -0.37 7.14 -17.59
CA THR A 321 -1.30 7.79 -16.68
C THR A 321 -2.15 6.75 -15.92
N SER A 322 -2.61 7.09 -14.72
CA SER A 322 -3.45 6.19 -13.92
C SER A 322 -4.68 5.73 -14.73
N PHE A 323 -5.28 6.62 -15.51
CA PHE A 323 -6.39 6.29 -16.41
C PHE A 323 -6.05 5.18 -17.42
N LEU A 324 -4.91 5.25 -18.12
CA LEU A 324 -4.53 4.22 -19.08
C LEU A 324 -4.07 2.91 -18.42
N ASN A 325 -3.33 2.98 -17.29
CA ASN A 325 -2.91 1.78 -16.57
C ASN A 325 -4.12 0.99 -16.07
N GLU A 326 -5.05 1.64 -15.36
CA GLU A 326 -6.26 0.95 -14.91
C GLU A 326 -7.14 0.54 -16.07
N GLY A 327 -7.20 1.34 -17.14
CA GLY A 327 -8.02 1.03 -18.30
C GLY A 327 -7.61 -0.27 -19.00
N ILE A 328 -6.30 -0.52 -19.18
CA ILE A 328 -5.84 -1.76 -19.81
C ILE A 328 -6.03 -2.98 -18.90
N ALA A 329 -5.84 -2.82 -17.59
CA ALA A 329 -6.09 -3.89 -16.62
C ALA A 329 -7.57 -4.25 -16.54
N MET A 330 -8.45 -3.24 -16.46
CA MET A 330 -9.91 -3.42 -16.50
C MET A 330 -10.39 -4.00 -17.82
N TYR A 331 -9.78 -3.63 -18.96
CA TYR A 331 -10.07 -4.25 -20.25
C TYR A 331 -9.73 -5.75 -20.23
N ALA A 332 -8.51 -6.11 -19.82
CA ALA A 332 -8.08 -7.50 -19.77
C ALA A 332 -8.94 -8.34 -18.82
N GLU A 333 -9.25 -7.81 -17.63
CA GLU A 333 -10.18 -8.41 -16.67
C GLU A 333 -11.56 -8.65 -17.30
N SER A 334 -12.12 -7.64 -17.96
CA SER A 334 -13.44 -7.75 -18.61
C SER A 334 -13.46 -8.83 -19.69
N VAL A 335 -12.41 -8.93 -20.50
CA VAL A 335 -12.30 -9.96 -21.55
C VAL A 335 -12.11 -11.36 -20.95
N SER A 336 -11.40 -11.50 -19.83
CA SER A 336 -11.08 -12.81 -19.26
C SER A 336 -12.30 -13.56 -18.71
N VAL A 337 -13.31 -12.82 -18.24
CA VAL A 337 -14.58 -13.36 -17.74
C VAL A 337 -15.76 -13.10 -18.67
N ASN A 338 -15.52 -12.56 -19.87
CA ASN A 338 -16.54 -12.14 -20.83
C ASN A 338 -17.62 -11.23 -20.21
N SER A 339 -17.17 -10.24 -19.45
CA SER A 339 -18.02 -9.23 -18.81
C SER A 339 -18.09 -7.97 -19.66
N SER A 340 -19.18 -7.21 -19.51
CA SER A 340 -19.35 -5.87 -20.09
C SER A 340 -19.51 -4.81 -19.00
N GLU A 341 -19.17 -5.15 -17.75
CA GLU A 341 -19.50 -4.38 -16.56
C GLU A 341 -18.97 -2.94 -16.61
N SER A 342 -17.73 -2.74 -17.08
CA SER A 342 -17.16 -1.40 -17.28
C SER A 342 -18.00 -0.54 -18.22
N ASN A 343 -18.46 -1.10 -19.35
CA ASN A 343 -19.35 -0.40 -20.29
C ASN A 343 -20.72 -0.12 -19.66
N ARG A 344 -21.28 -1.09 -18.91
CA ARG A 344 -22.59 -0.95 -18.24
C ARG A 344 -22.58 0.11 -17.15
N ILE A 345 -21.57 0.12 -16.29
CA ILE A 345 -21.39 1.12 -15.23
C ILE A 345 -21.16 2.50 -15.87
N THR A 346 -20.28 2.59 -16.87
CA THR A 346 -20.00 3.85 -17.56
C THR A 346 -21.26 4.41 -18.23
N ARG A 347 -22.05 3.56 -18.89
CA ARG A 347 -23.36 3.95 -19.47
C ARG A 347 -24.28 4.55 -18.41
N ASN A 348 -24.36 3.95 -17.22
CA ASN A 348 -25.19 4.47 -16.13
C ASN A 348 -24.77 5.89 -15.73
N PHE A 349 -23.48 6.16 -15.59
CA PHE A 349 -22.98 7.52 -15.32
C PHE A 349 -23.28 8.48 -16.47
N LEU A 350 -23.14 8.04 -17.72
CA LEU A 350 -23.42 8.84 -18.90
C LEU A 350 -24.90 9.23 -19.00
N GLU A 351 -25.81 8.26 -18.86
CA GLU A 351 -27.27 8.47 -18.93
C GLU A 351 -27.77 9.40 -17.80
N ARG A 352 -27.07 9.43 -16.67
CA ARG A 352 -27.39 10.32 -15.54
C ARG A 352 -26.73 11.70 -15.63
N GLY A 353 -25.92 11.96 -16.67
CA GLY A 353 -25.16 13.20 -16.81
C GLY A 353 -24.09 13.39 -15.73
N LEU A 354 -23.60 12.29 -15.14
CA LEU A 354 -22.60 12.28 -14.07
C LEU A 354 -21.20 11.87 -14.56
N LEU A 355 -21.10 11.30 -15.76
CA LEU A 355 -19.80 10.94 -16.35
C LEU A 355 -18.96 12.20 -16.58
N LEU A 356 -17.75 12.23 -16.02
CA LEU A 356 -16.82 13.33 -16.28
C LEU A 356 -16.40 13.33 -17.75
N PRO A 357 -16.15 14.53 -18.34
CA PRO A 357 -15.57 14.63 -19.66
C PRO A 357 -14.23 13.87 -19.76
N LEU A 358 -13.93 13.29 -20.92
CA LEU A 358 -12.74 12.48 -21.14
C LEU A 358 -11.42 13.24 -20.84
N GLU A 359 -11.38 14.55 -21.08
CA GLU A 359 -10.23 15.39 -20.72
C GLU A 359 -9.95 15.42 -19.21
N LYS A 360 -10.98 15.30 -18.37
CA LYS A 360 -10.82 15.20 -16.92
C LYS A 360 -10.48 13.77 -16.50
N LEU A 361 -11.15 12.78 -17.10
CA LEU A 361 -10.92 11.36 -16.80
C LEU A 361 -9.46 10.95 -17.01
N THR A 362 -8.84 11.36 -18.12
CA THR A 362 -7.43 11.08 -18.45
C THR A 362 -6.43 11.64 -17.42
N LYS A 363 -6.83 12.65 -16.64
CA LYS A 363 -6.01 13.29 -15.60
C LYS A 363 -6.29 12.74 -14.20
N LEU A 364 -7.27 11.85 -14.03
CA LEU A 364 -7.61 11.28 -12.72
C LEU A 364 -6.48 10.38 -12.21
N GLN A 365 -6.26 10.45 -10.90
CA GLN A 365 -5.51 9.45 -10.14
C GLN A 365 -6.53 8.49 -9.53
N ILE A 366 -6.90 7.46 -10.30
CA ILE A 366 -7.88 6.45 -9.89
C ILE A 366 -7.38 5.75 -8.62
N GLY A 367 -8.25 5.61 -7.62
CA GLY A 367 -7.91 5.04 -6.31
C GLY A 367 -7.52 6.09 -5.26
N ALA A 368 -6.85 7.18 -5.67
CA ALA A 368 -6.54 8.29 -4.77
C ALA A 368 -7.74 9.24 -4.58
N ASP A 369 -8.49 9.49 -5.65
CA ASP A 369 -9.69 10.33 -5.63
C ASP A 369 -10.95 9.49 -5.33
N LYS A 370 -11.24 9.32 -4.03
CA LYS A 370 -12.30 8.43 -3.53
C LYS A 370 -13.68 8.72 -4.12
N ASP A 371 -13.97 9.99 -4.45
CA ASP A 371 -15.27 10.40 -4.99
C ASP A 371 -15.49 9.91 -6.42
N PHE A 372 -14.40 9.72 -7.18
CA PHE A 372 -14.45 9.32 -8.58
C PHE A 372 -13.91 7.92 -8.85
N THR A 373 -13.36 7.20 -7.87
CA THR A 373 -12.73 5.89 -8.05
C THR A 373 -13.60 4.90 -8.84
N GLN A 374 -14.85 4.66 -8.44
CA GLN A 374 -15.72 3.69 -9.12
C GLN A 374 -15.99 4.06 -10.58
N MET A 375 -16.28 5.34 -10.84
CA MET A 375 -16.49 5.85 -12.19
C MET A 375 -15.18 5.81 -13.00
N GLY A 376 -14.05 6.16 -12.39
CA GLY A 376 -12.73 6.16 -13.00
C GLY A 376 -12.35 4.79 -13.52
N TYR A 377 -12.46 3.74 -12.70
CA TYR A 377 -12.20 2.35 -13.10
C TYR A 377 -13.12 1.89 -14.24
N ALA A 378 -14.42 2.13 -14.15
CA ALA A 378 -15.36 1.71 -15.18
C ALA A 378 -15.13 2.45 -16.50
N ALA A 379 -14.95 3.78 -16.43
CA ALA A 379 -14.75 4.62 -17.59
C ALA A 379 -13.42 4.34 -18.29
N SER A 380 -12.35 4.10 -17.55
CA SER A 380 -11.05 3.75 -18.12
C SER A 380 -11.11 2.41 -18.86
N GLY A 381 -11.67 1.37 -18.24
CA GLY A 381 -11.84 0.07 -18.87
C GLY A 381 -12.73 0.14 -20.12
N SER A 382 -13.84 0.88 -20.03
CA SER A 382 -14.76 1.10 -21.16
C SER A 382 -14.08 1.84 -22.32
N PHE A 383 -13.28 2.86 -22.02
CA PHE A 383 -12.60 3.64 -23.05
C PHE A 383 -11.48 2.86 -23.74
N VAL A 384 -10.69 2.09 -22.98
CA VAL A 384 -9.66 1.22 -23.57
C VAL A 384 -10.29 0.11 -24.40
N ASP A 385 -11.40 -0.48 -23.95
CA ASP A 385 -12.21 -1.42 -24.73
C ASP A 385 -12.64 -0.79 -26.07
N PHE A 386 -13.18 0.43 -26.07
CA PHE A 386 -13.50 1.17 -27.28
C PHE A 386 -12.29 1.33 -28.22
N LEU A 387 -11.15 1.79 -27.70
CA LEU A 387 -9.96 2.02 -28.51
C LEU A 387 -9.47 0.74 -29.18
N ILE A 388 -9.40 -0.36 -28.43
CA ILE A 388 -8.92 -1.63 -28.95
C ILE A 388 -9.93 -2.22 -29.95
N ASN A 389 -11.24 -2.16 -29.67
CA ASN A 389 -12.25 -2.74 -30.57
C ASN A 389 -12.41 -1.95 -31.87
N ARG A 390 -12.29 -0.61 -31.83
CA ARG A 390 -12.48 0.24 -33.01
C ARG A 390 -11.20 0.47 -33.81
N TYR A 391 -10.07 0.58 -33.12
CA TYR A 391 -8.81 1.01 -33.72
C TYR A 391 -7.70 -0.05 -33.66
N GLY A 392 -7.92 -1.15 -32.94
CA GLY A 392 -6.98 -2.26 -32.83
C GLY A 392 -5.90 -2.06 -31.76
N LEU A 393 -5.41 -3.19 -31.26
CA LEU A 393 -4.42 -3.24 -30.17
C LEU A 393 -3.10 -2.55 -30.54
N LYS A 394 -2.62 -2.68 -31.78
CA LYS A 394 -1.42 -1.96 -32.25
C LYS A 394 -1.50 -0.44 -32.13
N ASN A 395 -2.67 0.15 -32.41
CA ASN A 395 -2.82 1.61 -32.29
C ASN A 395 -2.93 2.02 -30.82
N PHE A 396 -3.61 1.24 -29.99
CA PHE A 396 -3.58 1.43 -28.54
C PHE A 396 -2.15 1.34 -27.97
N HIS A 397 -1.34 0.38 -28.43
CA HIS A 397 0.04 0.28 -27.99
C HIS A 397 0.91 1.47 -28.43
N LYS A 398 0.70 2.02 -29.63
CA LYS A 398 1.36 3.28 -30.02
C LYS A 398 0.95 4.47 -29.15
N LEU A 399 -0.33 4.55 -28.76
CA LEU A 399 -0.80 5.54 -27.80
C LEU A 399 -0.06 5.36 -26.47
N TRP A 400 0.01 4.14 -25.95
CA TRP A 400 0.75 3.80 -24.74
C TRP A 400 2.20 4.29 -24.83
N MET A 401 2.90 3.99 -25.91
CA MET A 401 4.31 4.37 -26.07
C MET A 401 4.55 5.87 -26.28
N SER A 402 3.53 6.64 -26.66
CA SER A 402 3.68 8.06 -27.05
C SER A 402 3.25 9.08 -26.00
N GLY A 403 2.62 8.63 -24.90
CA GLY A 403 2.14 9.51 -23.84
C GLY A 403 1.00 10.42 -24.28
N GLU A 404 -0.12 9.82 -24.72
CA GLU A 404 -1.38 10.53 -25.01
C GLU A 404 -1.41 11.41 -26.29
N GLN A 405 -0.67 11.03 -27.34
CA GLN A 405 -0.72 11.71 -28.64
C GLN A 405 -1.96 11.31 -29.49
N TRP A 406 -3.15 11.52 -28.95
CA TRP A 406 -4.44 11.08 -29.50
C TRP A 406 -4.61 11.41 -31.00
N LYS A 407 -4.38 12.67 -31.38
CA LYS A 407 -4.56 13.13 -32.76
C LYS A 407 -3.61 12.47 -33.73
N THR A 408 -2.36 12.28 -33.34
CA THR A 408 -1.34 11.65 -34.18
C THR A 408 -1.66 10.19 -34.42
N ILE A 409 -2.12 9.47 -33.40
CA ILE A 409 -2.37 8.03 -33.46
C ILE A 409 -3.73 7.71 -34.11
N TYR A 410 -4.78 8.44 -33.75
CA TYR A 410 -6.15 8.14 -34.19
C TYR A 410 -6.67 9.11 -35.26
N GLY A 411 -5.90 10.14 -35.64
CA GLY A 411 -6.32 11.17 -36.58
C GLY A 411 -7.43 12.08 -36.04
N LYS A 412 -7.70 12.04 -34.73
CA LYS A 412 -8.88 12.65 -34.09
C LYS A 412 -8.52 13.36 -32.80
N GLU A 413 -9.18 14.48 -32.54
CA GLU A 413 -9.11 15.15 -31.24
C GLU A 413 -9.80 14.32 -30.16
N LEU A 414 -9.39 14.49 -28.90
CA LEU A 414 -9.94 13.74 -27.77
C LEU A 414 -11.47 13.89 -27.64
N ALA A 415 -12.00 15.09 -27.89
CA ALA A 415 -13.45 15.35 -27.88
C ALA A 415 -14.21 14.62 -29.00
N THR A 416 -13.55 14.29 -30.11
CA THR A 416 -14.15 13.46 -31.17
C THR A 416 -14.17 12.00 -30.76
N LEU A 417 -13.07 11.52 -30.17
CA LEU A 417 -12.98 10.16 -29.62
C LEU A 417 -14.01 9.92 -28.51
N GLU A 418 -14.24 10.91 -27.64
CA GLU A 418 -15.26 10.87 -26.59
C GLU A 418 -16.67 10.66 -27.15
N LYS A 419 -17.06 11.39 -28.21
CA LYS A 419 -18.36 11.21 -28.86
C LYS A 419 -18.53 9.82 -29.46
N GLU A 420 -17.48 9.31 -30.10
CA GLU A 420 -17.50 7.97 -30.69
C GLU A 420 -17.54 6.87 -29.62
N TRP A 421 -16.82 7.07 -28.52
CA TRP A 421 -16.86 6.20 -27.36
C TRP A 421 -18.26 6.14 -26.75
N HIS A 422 -18.91 7.29 -26.54
CA HIS A 422 -20.29 7.32 -26.05
C HIS A 422 -21.23 6.52 -26.96
N ASN A 423 -21.13 6.68 -28.28
CA ASN A 423 -21.92 5.89 -29.23
C ASN A 423 -21.60 4.40 -29.13
N PHE A 424 -20.32 4.03 -29.02
CA PHE A 424 -19.88 2.65 -28.84
C PHE A 424 -20.46 2.01 -27.58
N ILE A 425 -20.53 2.73 -26.46
CA ILE A 425 -21.13 2.22 -25.22
C ILE A 425 -22.59 1.82 -25.47
N PHE A 426 -23.38 2.67 -26.14
CA PHE A 426 -24.79 2.36 -26.45
C PHE A 426 -24.90 1.14 -27.36
N GLU A 427 -24.16 1.10 -28.47
CA GLU A 427 -24.15 -0.03 -29.40
C GLU A 427 -23.83 -1.35 -28.70
N LYS A 428 -22.77 -1.38 -27.87
CA LYS A 428 -22.29 -2.61 -27.23
C LYS A 428 -23.21 -3.10 -26.12
N THR A 429 -23.86 -2.20 -25.39
CA THR A 429 -24.74 -2.57 -24.28
C THR A 429 -26.15 -2.93 -24.74
N ASP A 430 -26.61 -2.44 -25.88
CA ASP A 430 -27.90 -2.86 -26.46
C ASP A 430 -27.82 -4.23 -27.14
N LEU A 431 -26.63 -4.68 -27.56
CA LEU A 431 -26.39 -6.05 -28.06
C LEU A 431 -26.40 -7.13 -26.96
N LEU A 432 -26.44 -6.73 -25.69
CA LEU A 432 -26.40 -7.63 -24.52
C LEU A 432 -27.78 -7.80 -23.84
N LYS A 433 -28.82 -7.16 -24.37
CA LYS A 433 -30.23 -7.40 -24.04
C LYS A 433 -30.82 -8.42 -25.00
#